data_AF-A0A3P7MPI0-F1
#
_entry.id   AF-A0A3P7MPI0-F1
#
_cell.length_a   1.000
_cell.length_b   1.000
_cell.length_c   1.000
_cell.angle_alpha   90.00
_cell.angle_beta   90.00
_cell.angle_gamma   90.00
#
_symmetry.space_group_name_H-M   'P 1'
#
loop_
_entity.id
_entity.type
_entity.pdbx_description
1 polymer ?
#
loop_
_entity_poly.entity_id
_entity_poly.type
_entity_poly.pdbx_seq_one_letter_code
_entity_poly.pdbx_strand_id
1 'polypeptide(L)'
;MCKLGALGGADASAQSLAEGSTAVLTKACRRLLLKKPTTVTAATKNQNGEAAKDGGAVDFVRLGPLDEANSIRWAIDGLAFLSLNAEVKEAIVQDELLVAAIFKVAEMGLLDAAFPLASLLANLTNSFEEKEISPEMLELAKYAKQHVPQKHELDAPNVVAARRQLLLDLGLPSCLYNLTMNFCHLYHELQDSFEFTAVISVILGVYLAAAECVEKRGLLVSAGAGKALLNLALETNTEDGKL
;
A
#
# COMPACT_ATOMS: atom_id res chain seq x y z
N MET A 1 -11.49 13.29 2.72
CA MET A 1 -10.34 14.06 3.24
C MET A 1 -9.02 13.56 2.71
N CYS A 2 -8.65 12.27 2.89
CA CYS A 2 -7.37 11.74 2.36
C CYS A 2 -7.21 11.91 0.83
N LYS A 3 -8.29 11.67 0.05
CA LYS A 3 -8.32 11.93 -1.40
C LYS A 3 -8.03 13.39 -1.78
N LEU A 4 -8.50 14.36 -0.97
CA LEU A 4 -8.25 15.78 -1.22
C LEU A 4 -6.79 16.16 -0.93
N GLY A 5 -6.13 15.46 0.00
CA GLY A 5 -4.71 15.65 0.27
C GLY A 5 -3.77 15.05 -0.77
N ALA A 6 -4.32 14.39 -1.78
CA ALA A 6 -3.61 13.79 -2.89
C ALA A 6 -3.85 14.54 -4.21
N LEU A 7 -4.50 15.71 -4.19
CA LEU A 7 -4.81 16.47 -5.41
C LEU A 7 -3.56 16.90 -6.20
N GLY A 8 -2.38 16.90 -5.58
CA GLY A 8 -1.08 17.12 -6.23
C GLY A 8 -0.41 15.89 -6.82
N GLY A 9 -0.94 14.68 -6.57
CA GLY A 9 -0.30 13.44 -6.99
C GLY A 9 1.11 13.27 -6.43
N ALA A 10 2.07 12.92 -7.30
CA ALA A 10 3.49 12.77 -6.97
C ALA A 10 4.30 14.08 -7.12
N ASP A 11 3.65 15.19 -7.44
CA ASP A 11 4.30 16.49 -7.59
C ASP A 11 4.60 17.09 -6.22
N ALA A 12 5.89 17.21 -5.89
CA ALA A 12 6.34 17.73 -4.61
C ALA A 12 5.87 19.17 -4.34
N SER A 13 5.65 19.96 -5.40
CA SER A 13 5.28 21.37 -5.28
C SER A 13 3.76 21.63 -5.25
N ALA A 14 2.93 20.63 -5.51
CA ALA A 14 1.47 20.76 -5.55
C ALA A 14 0.79 20.26 -4.26
N GLN A 15 1.33 20.62 -3.09
CA GLN A 15 0.72 20.24 -1.82
C GLN A 15 -0.67 20.87 -1.65
N SER A 16 -1.68 20.01 -1.50
CA SER A 16 -3.10 20.39 -1.42
C SER A 16 -3.61 20.52 0.03
N LEU A 17 -2.80 20.12 1.01
CA LEU A 17 -3.07 20.25 2.43
C LEU A 17 -2.00 21.09 3.11
N ALA A 18 -2.38 21.77 4.19
CA ALA A 18 -1.44 22.45 5.06
C ALA A 18 -0.43 21.48 5.68
N GLU A 19 0.80 21.96 5.86
CA GLU A 19 1.92 21.23 6.46
C GLU A 19 1.49 20.50 7.75
N GLY A 20 1.81 19.21 7.85
CA GLY A 20 1.45 18.35 9.00
C GLY A 20 0.04 17.73 8.98
N SER A 21 -0.87 18.17 8.10
CA SER A 21 -2.23 17.60 8.01
C SER A 21 -2.23 16.15 7.50
N THR A 22 -1.31 15.84 6.58
CA THR A 22 -1.08 14.48 6.05
C THR A 22 -0.66 13.52 7.17
N ALA A 23 0.23 13.94 8.08
CA ALA A 23 0.65 13.14 9.22
C ALA A 23 -0.50 12.83 10.19
N VAL A 24 -1.39 13.80 10.44
CA VAL A 24 -2.59 13.59 11.28
C VAL A 24 -3.53 12.57 10.65
N LEU A 25 -3.73 12.64 9.33
CA LEU A 25 -4.56 11.68 8.60
C LEU A 25 -3.94 10.29 8.58
N THR A 26 -2.63 10.17 8.34
CA THR A 26 -1.90 8.89 8.43
C THR A 26 -2.05 8.28 9.83
N LYS A 27 -1.93 9.08 10.89
CA LYS A 27 -2.16 8.62 12.28
C LYS A 27 -3.61 8.19 12.53
N ALA A 28 -4.58 8.79 11.85
CA ALA A 28 -5.98 8.35 11.91
C ALA A 28 -6.17 6.99 11.23
N CYS A 29 -5.66 6.80 10.00
CA CYS A 29 -5.68 5.51 9.31
C CYS A 29 -4.96 4.42 10.11
N ARG A 30 -3.79 4.73 10.68
CA ARG A 30 -3.05 3.85 11.58
C ARG A 30 -3.91 3.40 12.76
N ARG A 31 -4.60 4.32 13.42
CA ARG A 31 -5.48 3.99 14.56
C ARG A 31 -6.66 3.11 14.15
N LEU A 32 -7.17 3.26 12.93
CA LEU A 32 -8.24 2.40 12.42
C LEU A 32 -7.74 0.96 12.18
N LEU A 33 -6.54 0.80 11.61
CA LEU A 33 -5.94 -0.51 11.36
C LEU A 33 -5.46 -1.21 12.65
N LEU A 34 -4.94 -0.46 13.61
CA LEU A 34 -4.39 -0.99 14.86
C LEU A 34 -5.37 -0.96 16.03
N LYS A 35 -6.66 -0.65 15.78
CA LYS A 35 -7.64 -0.53 16.86
C LYS A 35 -7.80 -1.88 17.56
N LYS A 36 -7.35 -1.98 18.81
CA LYS A 36 -7.80 -3.06 19.71
C LYS A 36 -9.28 -2.84 20.00
N PRO A 37 -10.11 -3.90 20.01
CA PRO A 37 -11.54 -3.77 20.27
C PRO A 37 -11.74 -3.08 21.62
N THR A 38 -12.31 -1.87 21.58
CA THR A 38 -12.80 -1.21 22.78
C THR A 38 -13.97 -2.03 23.30
N THR A 39 -13.76 -2.79 24.37
CA THR A 39 -14.83 -3.32 25.19
C THR A 39 -15.78 -2.17 25.51
N VAL A 40 -16.97 -2.20 24.92
CA VAL A 40 -18.08 -1.35 25.33
C VAL A 40 -18.49 -1.83 26.72
N THR A 41 -17.77 -1.39 27.74
CA THR A 41 -18.28 -1.47 29.12
C THR A 41 -19.12 -0.23 29.30
N ALA A 42 -20.42 -0.38 29.02
CA ALA A 42 -21.41 0.53 29.58
C ALA A 42 -21.19 0.59 31.10
N ALA A 43 -21.25 1.80 31.61
CA ALA A 43 -20.97 2.17 32.99
C ALA A 43 -21.63 1.25 34.02
N THR A 44 -20.82 0.61 34.86
CA THR A 44 -21.14 0.42 36.28
C THR A 44 -19.86 0.65 37.08
N LYS A 45 -19.90 1.63 37.98
CA LYS A 45 -18.83 1.92 38.95
C LYS A 45 -18.43 0.64 39.69
N ASN A 46 -17.14 0.41 39.89
CA ASN A 46 -16.59 0.16 41.22
C ASN A 46 -15.06 0.30 41.27
N GLN A 47 -14.65 0.79 42.43
CA GLN A 47 -13.29 1.11 42.84
C GLN A 47 -12.47 -0.16 43.04
N ASN A 48 -11.22 -0.17 42.56
CA ASN A 48 -10.01 -0.49 43.33
C ASN A 48 -8.82 -0.57 42.37
N GLY A 49 -7.70 0.02 42.79
CA GLY A 49 -6.48 0.10 42.00
C GLY A 49 -5.70 -1.21 42.01
N GLU A 50 -4.99 -1.46 40.92
CA GLU A 50 -3.66 -2.07 40.91
C GLU A 50 -3.02 -1.83 39.54
N ALA A 51 -1.77 -1.36 39.56
CA ALA A 51 -0.96 -1.14 38.38
C ALA A 51 -0.41 -2.48 37.89
N ALA A 52 -0.74 -2.87 36.65
CA ALA A 52 -0.15 -4.03 36.00
C ALA A 52 0.58 -3.63 34.71
N LYS A 53 1.81 -4.13 34.62
CA LYS A 53 2.86 -3.80 33.65
C LYS A 53 2.55 -4.29 32.24
N ASP A 54 3.18 -3.56 31.32
CA ASP A 54 3.44 -3.85 29.92
C ASP A 54 3.86 -5.32 29.65
N GLY A 55 3.35 -5.88 28.56
CA GLY A 55 3.57 -7.28 28.16
C GLY A 55 2.85 -7.58 26.85
N GLY A 56 3.64 -7.75 25.78
CA GLY A 56 3.16 -8.00 24.43
C GLY A 56 2.32 -9.27 24.29
N ALA A 57 1.10 -9.09 23.78
CA ALA A 57 0.34 -10.06 23.00
C ALA A 57 -0.72 -9.29 22.21
N VAL A 58 -0.79 -9.53 20.90
CA VAL A 58 -1.91 -9.10 20.06
C VAL A 58 -2.96 -10.20 20.11
N ASP A 59 -3.98 -10.01 20.95
CA ASP A 59 -5.15 -10.88 21.02
C ASP A 59 -6.07 -10.61 19.82
N PHE A 60 -6.24 -11.63 18.97
CA PHE A 60 -6.98 -11.58 17.71
C PHE A 60 -8.44 -12.09 17.80
N VAL A 61 -9.12 -11.94 18.95
CA VAL A 61 -10.47 -12.50 19.12
C VAL A 61 -11.50 -11.43 19.52
N ARG A 62 -12.40 -11.16 18.56
CA ARG A 62 -13.80 -10.67 18.63
C ARG A 62 -14.09 -9.31 18.00
N LEU A 63 -14.81 -9.42 16.88
CA LEU A 63 -15.33 -8.35 16.03
C LEU A 63 -16.48 -7.55 16.70
N GLY A 64 -16.41 -6.22 16.61
CA GLY A 64 -17.45 -5.26 17.05
C GLY A 64 -17.97 -4.32 15.93
N PRO A 65 -19.09 -3.60 16.12
CA PRO A 65 -20.01 -3.27 15.02
C PRO A 65 -19.75 -1.91 14.34
N LEU A 66 -19.08 -1.98 13.20
CA LEU A 66 -19.20 -1.22 11.94
C LEU A 66 -18.25 -2.01 11.04
N ASP A 67 -18.80 -3.00 10.32
CA ASP A 67 -18.08 -4.18 9.78
C ASP A 67 -16.57 -3.94 9.63
N GLU A 68 -15.74 -4.57 10.47
CA GLU A 68 -14.31 -4.23 10.58
C GLU A 68 -13.62 -4.27 9.22
N ALA A 69 -14.08 -5.15 8.32
CA ALA A 69 -13.68 -5.22 6.92
C ALA A 69 -13.87 -3.88 6.17
N ASN A 70 -15.01 -3.22 6.32
CA ASN A 70 -15.28 -1.91 5.73
C ASN A 70 -14.36 -0.83 6.32
N SER A 71 -14.14 -0.84 7.63
CA SER A 71 -13.24 0.12 8.29
C SER A 71 -11.78 -0.06 7.85
N ILE A 72 -11.33 -1.31 7.69
CA ILE A 72 -9.98 -1.66 7.19
C ILE A 72 -9.82 -1.19 5.75
N ARG A 73 -10.78 -1.50 4.88
CA ARG A 73 -10.78 -1.04 3.49
C ARG A 73 -10.62 0.47 3.39
N TRP A 74 -11.44 1.24 4.11
CA TRP A 74 -11.37 2.71 4.07
C TRP A 74 -10.05 3.25 4.63
N ALA A 75 -9.46 2.58 5.61
CA ALA A 75 -8.15 2.96 6.13
C ALA A 75 -7.05 2.72 5.09
N ILE A 76 -7.06 1.58 4.39
CA ILE A 76 -6.12 1.27 3.31
C ILE A 76 -6.32 2.21 2.12
N ASP A 77 -7.56 2.46 1.68
CA ASP A 77 -7.89 3.43 0.63
C ASP A 77 -7.36 4.82 1.01
N GLY A 78 -7.59 5.25 2.25
CA GLY A 78 -7.04 6.50 2.76
C GLY A 78 -5.51 6.56 2.69
N LEU A 79 -4.82 5.49 3.08
CA LEU A 79 -3.36 5.41 3.02
C LEU A 79 -2.85 5.42 1.57
N ALA A 80 -3.52 4.73 0.65
CA ALA A 80 -3.14 4.70 -0.76
C ALA A 80 -3.11 6.10 -1.39
N PHE A 81 -4.05 6.97 -1.03
CA PHE A 81 -4.03 8.37 -1.48
C PHE A 81 -2.93 9.17 -0.79
N LEU A 82 -2.74 9.00 0.52
CA LEU A 82 -1.72 9.77 1.25
C LEU A 82 -0.30 9.39 0.83
N SER A 83 -0.07 8.12 0.45
CA SER A 83 1.22 7.58 0.03
C SER A 83 1.70 8.07 -1.35
N LEU A 84 0.93 8.92 -2.03
CA LEU A 84 1.42 9.66 -3.19
C LEU A 84 2.49 10.69 -2.79
N ASN A 85 2.45 11.19 -1.56
CA ASN A 85 3.47 12.07 -1.00
C ASN A 85 4.68 11.27 -0.50
N ALA A 86 5.89 11.66 -0.90
CA ALA A 86 7.11 10.93 -0.59
C ALA A 86 7.41 10.85 0.93
N GLU A 87 7.15 11.92 1.69
CA GLU A 87 7.30 11.92 3.16
C GLU A 87 6.41 10.87 3.85
N VAL A 88 5.19 10.68 3.33
CA VAL A 88 4.26 9.70 3.87
C VAL A 88 4.74 8.28 3.61
N LYS A 89 5.38 8.03 2.45
CA LYS A 89 5.96 6.71 2.14
C LYS A 89 7.00 6.34 3.19
N GLU A 90 7.94 7.24 3.48
CA GLU A 90 8.97 7.01 4.50
C GLU A 90 8.36 6.84 5.90
N ALA A 91 7.40 7.68 6.28
CA ALA A 91 6.73 7.59 7.57
C ALA A 91 5.97 6.26 7.75
N ILE A 92 5.37 5.72 6.69
CA ILE A 92 4.70 4.41 6.73
C ILE A 92 5.72 3.29 6.90
N VAL A 93 6.81 3.28 6.12
CA VAL A 93 7.79 2.18 6.15
C VAL A 93 8.59 2.15 7.44
N GLN A 94 8.81 3.29 8.09
CA GLN A 94 9.44 3.35 9.41
C GLN A 94 8.58 2.79 10.55
N ASP A 95 7.27 2.64 10.35
CA ASP A 95 6.35 2.10 11.35
C ASP A 95 6.07 0.61 11.08
N GLU A 96 6.94 -0.25 11.61
CA GLU A 96 6.88 -1.70 11.41
C GLU A 96 5.52 -2.31 11.78
N LEU A 97 4.87 -1.78 12.84
CA LEU A 97 3.56 -2.24 13.27
C LEU A 97 2.47 -1.91 12.26
N LEU A 98 2.54 -0.72 11.66
CA LEU A 98 1.61 -0.32 10.59
C LEU A 98 1.84 -1.16 9.34
N VAL A 99 3.09 -1.39 8.94
CA VAL A 99 3.43 -2.22 7.78
C VAL A 99 2.93 -3.66 7.97
N ALA A 100 3.18 -4.25 9.14
CA ALA A 100 2.68 -5.59 9.45
C ALA A 100 1.14 -5.68 9.40
N ALA A 101 0.44 -4.64 9.90
CA ALA A 101 -1.01 -4.58 9.82
C ALA A 101 -1.51 -4.44 8.37
N ILE A 102 -0.84 -3.64 7.54
CA ILE A 102 -1.15 -3.50 6.10
C ILE A 102 -0.97 -4.85 5.39
N PHE A 103 0.13 -5.56 5.63
CA PHE A 103 0.40 -6.85 5.01
C PHE A 103 -0.60 -7.92 5.41
N LYS A 104 -1.08 -7.88 6.66
CA LYS A 104 -2.12 -8.79 7.15
C LYS A 104 -3.46 -8.60 6.41
N VAL A 105 -3.74 -7.43 5.84
CA VAL A 105 -4.96 -7.23 5.03
C VAL A 105 -4.98 -8.14 3.81
N ALA A 106 -3.82 -8.45 3.21
CA ALA A 106 -3.74 -9.38 2.08
C ALA A 106 -4.17 -10.81 2.47
N GLU A 107 -3.89 -11.24 3.71
CA GLU A 107 -4.31 -12.54 4.24
C GLU A 107 -5.82 -12.64 4.47
N MET A 108 -6.48 -11.50 4.72
CA MET A 108 -7.91 -11.47 4.98
C MET A 108 -8.77 -11.71 3.73
N GLY A 109 -8.18 -11.63 2.52
CA GLY A 109 -8.89 -11.89 1.27
C GLY A 109 -10.00 -10.87 0.95
N LEU A 110 -9.90 -9.63 1.46
CA LEU A 110 -10.89 -8.58 1.25
C LEU A 110 -10.77 -8.00 -0.17
N LEU A 111 -11.62 -8.45 -1.10
CA LEU A 111 -11.59 -8.02 -2.50
C LEU A 111 -11.77 -6.51 -2.69
N ASP A 112 -12.69 -5.91 -1.93
CA ASP A 112 -12.96 -4.47 -1.99
C ASP A 112 -11.77 -3.61 -1.51
N ALA A 113 -10.79 -4.22 -0.84
CA ALA A 113 -9.56 -3.58 -0.38
C ALA A 113 -8.34 -3.93 -1.25
N ALA A 114 -8.47 -4.84 -2.23
CA ALA A 114 -7.35 -5.34 -3.03
C ALA A 114 -6.72 -4.25 -3.90
N PHE A 115 -7.52 -3.48 -4.65
CA PHE A 115 -7.01 -2.38 -5.47
C PHE A 115 -6.36 -1.25 -4.62
N PRO A 116 -7.01 -0.76 -3.54
CA PRO A 116 -6.37 0.14 -2.59
C PRO A 116 -5.04 -0.38 -2.03
N LEU A 117 -4.99 -1.67 -1.66
CA LEU A 117 -3.79 -2.30 -1.12
C LEU A 117 -2.68 -2.40 -2.17
N ALA A 118 -2.99 -2.88 -3.37
CA ALA A 118 -2.04 -2.95 -4.49
C ALA A 118 -1.49 -1.56 -4.83
N SER A 119 -2.35 -0.54 -4.88
CA SER A 119 -1.98 0.85 -5.13
C SER A 119 -1.10 1.43 -4.03
N LEU A 120 -1.40 1.15 -2.75
CA LEU A 120 -0.56 1.52 -1.63
C LEU A 120 0.83 0.88 -1.74
N LEU A 121 0.90 -0.44 -2.01
CA LEU A 121 2.17 -1.14 -2.17
C LEU A 121 2.98 -0.60 -3.36
N ALA A 122 2.33 -0.31 -4.49
CA ALA A 122 2.96 0.30 -5.65
C ALA A 122 3.49 1.71 -5.38
N ASN A 123 2.76 2.51 -4.61
CA ASN A 123 3.24 3.81 -4.14
C ASN A 123 4.46 3.68 -3.22
N LEU A 124 4.44 2.76 -2.25
CA LEU A 124 5.56 2.55 -1.32
C LEU A 124 6.82 2.00 -2.02
N THR A 125 6.63 1.23 -3.09
CA THR A 125 7.75 0.67 -3.88
C THR A 125 8.13 1.52 -5.08
N ASN A 126 7.43 2.63 -5.36
CA ASN A 126 7.55 3.40 -6.61
C ASN A 126 7.53 2.48 -7.84
N SER A 127 6.48 1.66 -7.94
CA SER A 127 6.29 0.70 -9.02
C SER A 127 5.40 1.23 -10.15
N PHE A 128 4.81 2.41 -9.98
CA PHE A 128 4.10 3.08 -11.06
C PHE A 128 5.09 3.60 -12.09
N GLU A 129 4.73 3.46 -13.36
CA GLU A 129 5.50 3.98 -14.48
C GLU A 129 5.63 5.50 -14.34
N GLU A 130 6.87 5.99 -14.21
CA GLU A 130 7.13 7.42 -14.23
C GLU A 130 6.78 7.94 -15.63
N LYS A 131 5.85 8.90 -15.71
CA LYS A 131 5.56 9.58 -16.97
C LYS A 131 6.81 10.33 -17.39
N GLU A 132 7.54 9.80 -18.38
CA GLU A 132 8.68 10.48 -18.97
C GLU A 132 8.22 11.81 -19.56
N ILE A 133 8.61 12.91 -18.93
CA ILE A 133 8.35 14.24 -19.48
C ILE A 133 9.46 14.50 -20.49
N SER A 134 9.14 14.38 -21.78
CA SER A 134 10.08 14.70 -22.84
C SER A 134 10.57 16.15 -22.71
N PRO A 135 11.83 16.44 -23.10
CA PRO A 135 12.40 17.79 -22.98
C PRO A 135 11.58 18.83 -23.75
N GLU A 136 10.95 18.45 -24.86
CA GLU A 136 10.05 19.30 -25.64
C GLU A 136 8.80 19.71 -24.85
N MET A 137 8.18 18.79 -24.10
CA MET A 137 7.03 19.10 -23.24
C MET A 137 7.41 20.03 -22.08
N LEU A 138 8.62 19.88 -21.54
CA LEU A 138 9.16 20.79 -20.51
C LEU A 138 9.32 22.22 -21.05
N GLU A 139 9.84 22.36 -22.27
CA GLU A 139 10.00 23.67 -22.91
C GLU A 139 8.66 24.32 -23.23
N LEU A 140 7.68 23.53 -23.71
CA LEU A 140 6.31 24.01 -23.94
C LEU A 140 5.64 24.46 -22.65
N ALA A 141 5.78 23.72 -21.55
CA ALA A 141 5.23 24.09 -20.25
C ALA A 141 5.85 25.39 -19.72
N LYS A 142 7.18 25.54 -19.83
CA LYS A 142 7.90 26.77 -19.48
C LYS A 142 7.44 27.96 -20.31
N TYR A 143 7.27 27.78 -21.63
CA TYR A 143 6.79 28.81 -22.55
C TYR A 143 5.35 29.24 -22.22
N ALA A 144 4.47 28.26 -21.93
CA ALA A 144 3.07 28.47 -21.58
C ALA A 144 2.86 28.93 -20.12
N LYS A 145 3.94 29.12 -19.34
CA LYS A 145 3.92 29.42 -17.89
C LYS A 145 3.07 28.42 -17.08
N GLN A 146 2.99 27.18 -17.55
CA GLN A 146 2.33 26.08 -16.84
C GLN A 146 3.27 25.54 -15.75
N HIS A 147 2.68 25.05 -14.67
CA HIS A 147 3.44 24.46 -13.56
C HIS A 147 4.17 23.18 -14.02
N VAL A 148 5.46 23.09 -13.71
CA VAL A 148 6.29 21.92 -14.01
C VAL A 148 6.42 21.08 -12.74
N PRO A 149 5.99 19.81 -12.75
CA PRO A 149 6.09 18.95 -11.58
C PRO A 149 7.53 18.79 -11.08
N GLN A 150 7.72 18.91 -9.77
CA GLN A 150 9.04 18.75 -9.15
C GLN A 150 9.19 17.36 -8.55
N LYS A 151 10.33 16.72 -8.81
CA LYS A 151 10.70 15.45 -8.17
C LYS A 151 11.12 15.69 -6.72
N HIS A 152 10.61 14.88 -5.82
CA HIS A 152 10.95 14.92 -4.40
C HIS A 152 12.25 14.16 -4.11
N GLU A 153 13.08 14.67 -3.20
CA GLU A 153 14.33 14.00 -2.77
C GLU A 153 14.13 12.59 -2.18
N LEU A 154 13.00 12.33 -1.52
CA LEU A 154 12.65 11.04 -0.90
C LEU A 154 12.11 10.01 -1.90
N ASP A 155 11.96 10.42 -3.17
CA ASP A 155 11.70 9.52 -4.30
C ASP A 155 12.94 9.37 -5.21
N ALA A 156 14.12 9.80 -4.74
CA ALA A 156 15.38 9.51 -5.40
C ALA A 156 15.69 7.99 -5.38
N PRO A 157 16.37 7.46 -6.41
CA PRO A 157 16.53 6.01 -6.61
C PRO A 157 17.25 5.31 -5.46
N ASN A 158 18.18 6.00 -4.78
CA ASN A 158 18.88 5.49 -3.60
C ASN A 158 17.96 5.31 -2.39
N VAL A 159 17.06 6.27 -2.14
CA VAL A 159 16.08 6.20 -1.04
C VAL A 159 15.04 5.13 -1.34
N VAL A 160 14.55 5.09 -2.58
CA VAL A 160 13.61 4.06 -3.04
C VAL A 160 14.19 2.65 -2.89
N ALA A 161 15.46 2.44 -3.27
CA ALA A 161 16.12 1.15 -3.12
C ALA A 161 16.20 0.72 -1.64
N ALA A 162 16.58 1.62 -0.73
CA ALA A 162 16.61 1.34 0.71
C ALA A 162 15.21 1.03 1.26
N ARG A 163 14.19 1.80 0.85
CA ARG A 163 12.79 1.57 1.23
C ARG A 163 12.28 0.21 0.76
N ARG A 164 12.58 -0.19 -0.47
CA ARG A 164 12.23 -1.52 -1.01
C ARG A 164 12.89 -2.64 -0.23
N GLN A 165 14.18 -2.52 0.10
CA GLN A 165 14.88 -3.52 0.92
C GLN A 165 14.21 -3.70 2.29
N LEU A 166 13.86 -2.60 2.96
CA LEU A 166 13.19 -2.64 4.26
C LEU A 166 11.80 -3.29 4.15
N LEU A 167 11.00 -2.95 3.13
CA LEU A 167 9.70 -3.60 2.89
C LEU A 167 9.85 -5.11 2.65
N LEU A 168 10.88 -5.53 1.93
CA LEU A 168 11.16 -6.95 1.69
C LEU A 168 11.45 -7.69 3.00
N ASP A 169 12.22 -7.07 3.90
CA ASP A 169 12.55 -7.63 5.22
C ASP A 169 11.35 -7.69 6.16
N LEU A 170 10.42 -6.74 6.05
CA LEU A 170 9.18 -6.70 6.83
C LEU A 170 8.12 -7.69 6.37
N GLY A 171 8.33 -8.40 5.26
CA GLY A 171 7.42 -9.45 4.77
C GLY A 171 6.57 -9.08 3.55
N LEU A 172 6.97 -8.08 2.77
CA LEU A 172 6.33 -7.75 1.49
C LEU A 172 6.15 -8.98 0.57
N PRO A 173 7.12 -9.92 0.46
CA PRO A 173 6.96 -11.11 -0.39
C PRO A 173 5.73 -11.96 -0.04
N SER A 174 5.49 -12.20 1.25
CA SER A 174 4.35 -12.99 1.71
C SER A 174 3.03 -12.26 1.48
N CYS A 175 3.00 -10.94 1.71
CA CYS A 175 1.86 -10.09 1.39
C CYS A 175 1.49 -10.18 -0.11
N LEU A 176 2.49 -10.07 -0.98
CA LEU A 176 2.28 -10.14 -2.43
C LEU A 176 1.77 -11.52 -2.85
N TYR A 177 2.34 -12.60 -2.32
CA TYR A 177 1.89 -13.96 -2.60
C TYR A 177 0.40 -14.14 -2.27
N ASN A 178 0.00 -13.74 -1.06
CA ASN A 178 -1.40 -13.86 -0.61
C ASN A 178 -2.34 -12.99 -1.45
N LEU A 179 -1.95 -11.74 -1.75
CA LEU A 179 -2.73 -10.85 -2.59
C LEU A 179 -2.93 -11.43 -3.98
N THR A 180 -1.87 -11.97 -4.60
CA THR A 180 -1.94 -12.59 -5.92
C THR A 180 -2.81 -13.84 -5.93
N MET A 181 -2.61 -14.76 -4.99
CA MET A 181 -3.38 -16.02 -4.97
C MET A 181 -4.86 -15.80 -4.72
N ASN A 182 -5.21 -14.87 -3.81
CA ASN A 182 -6.60 -14.51 -3.57
C ASN A 182 -7.27 -13.92 -4.83
N PHE A 183 -6.51 -13.22 -5.68
CA PHE A 183 -7.03 -12.64 -6.91
C PHE A 183 -7.07 -13.64 -8.08
N CYS A 184 -6.07 -14.52 -8.23
CA CYS A 184 -6.06 -15.60 -9.24
C CYS A 184 -7.31 -16.48 -9.16
N HIS A 185 -7.77 -16.81 -7.95
CA HIS A 185 -8.96 -17.64 -7.78
C HIS A 185 -10.24 -17.03 -8.39
N LEU A 186 -10.26 -15.72 -8.59
CA LEU A 186 -11.40 -14.97 -9.14
C LEU A 186 -11.25 -14.66 -10.62
N TYR A 187 -10.15 -15.10 -11.24
CA TYR A 187 -9.86 -14.86 -12.65
C TYR A 187 -11.02 -15.29 -13.54
N HIS A 188 -11.52 -16.52 -13.35
CA HIS A 188 -12.61 -17.06 -14.17
C HIS A 188 -13.93 -16.30 -14.05
N GLU A 189 -14.15 -15.55 -12.97
CA GLU A 189 -15.38 -14.76 -12.77
C GLU A 189 -15.23 -13.32 -13.28
N LEU A 190 -14.00 -12.78 -13.38
CA LEU A 190 -13.73 -11.37 -13.59
C LEU A 190 -12.75 -11.06 -14.74
N GLN A 191 -12.35 -12.06 -15.55
CA GLN A 191 -11.34 -11.95 -16.61
C GLN A 191 -11.57 -10.79 -17.60
N ASP A 192 -12.82 -10.52 -17.97
CA ASP A 192 -13.17 -9.44 -18.92
C ASP A 192 -13.30 -8.05 -18.26
N SER A 193 -13.14 -7.96 -16.93
CA SER A 193 -13.22 -6.70 -16.22
C SER A 193 -11.91 -5.92 -16.33
N PHE A 194 -11.99 -4.69 -16.85
CA PHE A 194 -10.87 -3.73 -16.85
C PHE A 194 -10.26 -3.55 -15.45
N GLU A 195 -11.08 -3.63 -14.40
CA GLU A 195 -10.66 -3.46 -13.01
C GLU A 195 -9.74 -4.60 -12.55
N PHE A 196 -9.99 -5.83 -13.02
CA PHE A 196 -9.16 -6.98 -12.71
C PHE A 196 -7.76 -6.85 -13.34
N THR A 197 -7.71 -6.54 -14.64
CA THR A 197 -6.46 -6.34 -15.38
C THR A 197 -5.63 -5.20 -14.79
N ALA A 198 -6.27 -4.12 -14.36
CA ALA A 198 -5.59 -3.01 -13.70
C ALA A 198 -4.93 -3.44 -12.37
N VAL A 199 -5.64 -4.20 -11.52
CA VAL A 199 -5.09 -4.69 -10.25
C VAL A 199 -3.89 -5.62 -10.49
N ILE A 200 -4.01 -6.57 -11.42
CA ILE A 200 -2.91 -7.50 -11.74
C ILE A 200 -1.70 -6.74 -12.28
N SER A 201 -1.89 -5.78 -13.18
CA SER A 201 -0.80 -4.96 -13.72
C SER A 201 -0.04 -4.23 -12.61
N VAL A 202 -0.76 -3.63 -11.65
CA VAL A 202 -0.15 -2.98 -10.48
C VAL A 202 0.63 -3.98 -9.63
N ILE A 203 0.06 -5.16 -9.34
CA ILE A 203 0.74 -6.22 -8.57
C ILE A 203 2.03 -6.67 -9.27
N LEU A 204 1.99 -6.89 -10.58
CA LEU A 204 3.17 -7.27 -11.38
C LEU A 204 4.25 -6.19 -11.34
N GLY A 205 3.86 -4.91 -11.42
CA GLY A 205 4.78 -3.79 -11.22
C GLY A 205 5.49 -3.86 -9.86
N VAL A 206 4.76 -4.20 -8.78
CA VAL A 206 5.37 -4.36 -7.45
C VAL A 206 6.32 -5.55 -7.40
N TYR A 207 5.99 -6.68 -8.03
CA TYR A 207 6.92 -7.82 -8.15
C TYR A 207 8.20 -7.43 -8.90
N LEU A 208 8.08 -6.67 -9.99
CA LEU A 208 9.22 -6.20 -10.76
C LEU A 208 10.12 -5.29 -9.93
N ALA A 209 9.55 -4.28 -9.27
CA ALA A 209 10.28 -3.36 -8.39
C ALA A 209 10.96 -4.09 -7.21
N ALA A 210 10.30 -5.10 -6.64
CA ALA A 210 10.87 -5.96 -5.62
C ALA A 210 12.03 -6.82 -6.18
N ALA A 211 11.88 -7.34 -7.40
CA ALA A 211 12.91 -8.12 -8.07
C ALA A 211 14.13 -7.27 -8.48
N GLU A 212 14.03 -5.96 -8.63
CA GLU A 212 15.21 -5.10 -8.86
C GLU A 212 16.19 -5.12 -7.68
N CYS A 213 15.72 -5.47 -6.46
CA CYS A 213 16.57 -5.62 -5.27
C CYS A 213 17.32 -6.96 -5.28
N VAL A 214 18.44 -7.02 -6.03
CA VAL A 214 19.23 -8.24 -6.28
C VAL A 214 19.55 -9.04 -5.01
N GLU A 215 19.95 -8.36 -3.94
CA GLU A 215 20.36 -8.98 -2.67
C GLU A 215 19.24 -9.74 -1.96
N LYS A 216 17.99 -9.30 -2.14
CA LYS A 216 16.82 -9.80 -1.38
C LYS A 216 15.87 -10.64 -2.25
N ARG A 217 16.22 -10.91 -3.52
CA ARG A 217 15.44 -11.77 -4.44
C ARG A 217 15.14 -13.15 -3.85
N GLY A 218 16.06 -13.70 -3.05
CA GLY A 218 15.88 -14.99 -2.39
C GLY A 218 14.62 -15.04 -1.52
N LEU A 219 14.27 -13.93 -0.83
CA LEU A 219 13.06 -13.83 -0.03
C LEU A 219 11.81 -13.93 -0.91
N LEU A 220 11.81 -13.25 -2.06
CA LEU A 220 10.72 -13.28 -3.03
C LEU A 220 10.47 -14.69 -3.56
N VAL A 221 11.53 -15.40 -3.92
CA VAL A 221 11.45 -16.79 -4.38
C VAL A 221 10.96 -17.71 -3.26
N SER A 222 11.50 -17.56 -2.05
CA SER A 222 11.13 -18.41 -0.90
C SER A 222 9.68 -18.24 -0.46
N ALA A 223 9.10 -17.05 -0.64
CA ALA A 223 7.70 -16.77 -0.35
C ALA A 223 6.72 -17.33 -1.41
N GLY A 224 7.22 -17.91 -2.50
CA GLY A 224 6.39 -18.53 -3.53
C GLY A 224 6.05 -17.63 -4.73
N ALA A 225 6.77 -16.51 -4.92
CA ALA A 225 6.53 -15.61 -6.06
C ALA A 225 6.59 -16.32 -7.42
N GLY A 226 7.49 -17.30 -7.59
CA GLY A 226 7.58 -18.07 -8.83
C GLY A 226 6.28 -18.83 -9.16
N LYS A 227 5.64 -19.43 -8.15
CA LYS A 227 4.33 -20.08 -8.32
C LYS A 227 3.24 -19.04 -8.64
N ALA A 228 3.26 -17.91 -7.95
CA ALA A 228 2.26 -16.87 -8.14
C ALA A 228 2.30 -16.25 -9.54
N LEU A 229 3.49 -15.88 -10.01
CA LEU A 229 3.69 -15.30 -11.33
C LEU A 229 3.42 -16.32 -12.45
N LEU A 230 3.77 -17.59 -12.25
CA LEU A 230 3.47 -18.63 -13.23
C LEU A 230 1.96 -18.86 -13.36
N ASN A 231 1.24 -18.90 -12.25
CA ASN A 231 -0.22 -19.02 -12.27
C ASN A 231 -0.86 -17.84 -13.01
N LEU A 232 -0.43 -16.61 -12.71
CA LEU A 232 -0.88 -15.43 -13.44
C LEU A 232 -0.60 -15.57 -14.93
N ALA A 233 0.63 -15.88 -15.35
CA ALA A 233 0.99 -15.99 -16.76
C ALA A 233 0.20 -17.09 -17.51
N LEU A 234 -0.11 -18.21 -16.84
CA LEU A 234 -0.91 -19.28 -17.42
C LEU A 234 -2.39 -18.89 -17.56
N GLU A 235 -2.92 -18.17 -16.58
CA GLU A 235 -4.31 -17.72 -16.56
C GLU A 235 -4.54 -16.52 -17.51
N THR A 236 -3.68 -15.50 -17.46
CA THR A 236 -3.77 -14.24 -18.23
C THR A 236 -3.22 -14.31 -19.65
N ASN A 237 -3.08 -15.50 -20.24
CA ASN A 237 -2.57 -15.69 -21.60
C ASN A 237 -3.60 -15.24 -22.66
N THR A 238 -3.84 -13.94 -22.75
CA THR A 238 -4.35 -13.27 -23.95
C THR A 238 -3.18 -12.93 -24.87
N GLU A 239 -3.38 -13.03 -26.18
CA GLU A 239 -2.30 -13.10 -27.19
C GLU A 239 -1.33 -11.91 -27.22
N ASP A 240 -1.66 -10.79 -26.57
CA ASP A 240 -0.83 -9.58 -26.46
C ASP A 240 0.18 -9.61 -25.30
N GLY A 241 0.10 -10.62 -24.41
CA GLY A 241 0.97 -10.79 -23.24
C GLY A 241 2.07 -11.82 -23.43
N LYS A 242 2.64 -11.96 -24.63
CA LYS A 242 3.80 -12.83 -24.84
C LYS A 242 5.05 -12.18 -24.21
N LEU A 243 5.66 -12.92 -23.27
CA LEU A 243 7.06 -12.75 -22.88
C LEU A 243 7.97 -12.61 -24.10
#